data_AF-A0A2M9IVF6-F1
#
_entry.id   AF-A0A2M9IVF6-F1
#
_cell.length_a   1.000
_cell.length_b   1.000
_cell.length_c   1.000
_cell.angle_alpha   90.00
_cell.angle_beta   90.00
_cell.angle_gamma   90.00
#
_symmetry.space_group_name_H-M   'P 1'
#
loop_
_entity.id
_entity.type
_entity.pdbx_description
1 polymer ?
#
loop_
_entity_poly.entity_id
_entity_poly.type
_entity_poly.pdbx_seq_one_letter_code
_entity_poly.pdbx_strand_id
1 'polypeptide(L)' 'MRHLTTSEYAPRLRSRLAREQQLARDAVERGWPREVERHNAIADRISGLLEDLGESTEPGPDDHC' A
#
# COMPACT_ATOMS: atom_id res chain seq x y z
N MET A 1 10.65 -23.80 8.90
CA MET A 1 10.72 -22.66 7.96
C MET A 1 9.87 -21.55 8.54
N ARG A 2 10.45 -20.38 8.79
CA ARG A 2 9.86 -19.32 9.62
C ARG A 2 9.48 -18.17 8.68
N HIS A 3 8.19 -18.08 8.32
CA HIS A 3 7.67 -16.95 7.53
C HIS A 3 7.47 -15.76 8.48
N LEU A 4 8.56 -15.15 8.91
CA LEU A 4 8.50 -13.98 9.81
C LEU A 4 8.46 -12.64 9.08
N THR A 5 8.55 -12.64 7.75
CA THR A 5 8.65 -11.39 6.96
C THR A 5 7.32 -10.92 6.39
N THR A 6 6.23 -11.66 6.63
CA THR A 6 4.91 -11.42 6.03
C THR A 6 4.05 -10.53 6.95
N SER A 7 3.93 -10.90 8.23
CA SER A 7 3.02 -10.21 9.18
C SER A 7 3.54 -8.87 9.73
N GLU A 8 4.85 -8.72 9.97
CA GLU A 8 5.41 -7.41 10.41
C GLU A 8 5.52 -6.39 9.26
N TYR A 9 5.43 -6.84 8.01
CA TYR A 9 5.64 -5.99 6.84
C TYR A 9 4.35 -5.35 6.35
N ALA A 10 3.21 -5.95 6.65
CA ALA A 10 1.92 -5.50 6.17
C ALA A 10 1.43 -4.14 6.76
N PRO A 11 1.58 -3.83 8.07
CA PRO A 11 1.35 -2.46 8.56
C PRO A 11 2.36 -1.43 7.98
N ARG A 12 3.57 -1.87 7.63
CA ARG A 12 4.58 -1.01 6.97
C ARG A 12 4.24 -0.75 5.51
N LEU A 13 3.71 -1.74 4.80
CA LEU A 13 3.19 -1.64 3.44
C LEU A 13 1.99 -0.68 3.40
N ARG A 14 1.02 -0.80 4.32
CA ARG A 14 -0.09 0.17 4.42
C ARG A 14 0.40 1.60 4.65
N SER A 15 1.34 1.78 5.58
CA SER A 15 1.94 3.10 5.83
C SER A 15 2.66 3.65 4.58
N ARG A 16 3.34 2.77 3.84
CA ARG A 16 3.99 3.14 2.59
C ARG A 16 2.98 3.46 1.48
N LEU A 17 1.90 2.68 1.35
CA LEU A 17 0.81 2.93 0.41
C LEU A 17 0.20 4.31 0.62
N ALA A 18 -0.12 4.65 1.87
CA ALA A 18 -0.69 5.96 2.21
C ALA A 18 0.25 7.11 1.81
N ARG A 19 1.57 6.93 2.01
CA ARG A 19 2.58 7.91 1.62
C ARG A 19 2.71 8.05 0.10
N GLU A 20 2.73 6.93 -0.63
CA GLU A 20 2.79 6.95 -2.11
C GLU A 20 1.54 7.61 -2.71
N GLN A 21 0.35 7.35 -2.17
CA GLN A 21 -0.88 8.05 -2.59
C GLN A 21 -0.85 9.55 -2.29
N GLN A 22 -0.23 9.96 -1.18
CA GLN A 22 -0.05 11.37 -0.85
C GLN A 22 0.94 12.05 -1.80
N LEU A 23 2.05 11.38 -2.15
CA LEU A 23 3.00 11.85 -3.16
C LEU A 23 2.36 11.93 -4.55
N ALA A 24 1.51 10.97 -4.91
CA ALA A 24 0.74 11.03 -6.16
C ALA A 24 -0.18 12.27 -6.19
N ARG A 25 -0.90 12.55 -5.11
CA ARG A 25 -1.77 13.74 -5.02
C ARG A 25 -0.97 15.04 -5.11
N ASP A 26 0.12 15.13 -4.36
CA ASP A 26 1.00 16.30 -4.40
C ASP A 26 1.63 16.49 -5.79
N ALA A 27 2.02 15.41 -6.47
CA ALA A 27 2.48 15.44 -7.85
C ALA A 27 1.38 15.87 -8.84
N VAL A 28 0.11 15.53 -8.60
CA VAL A 28 -1.02 16.06 -9.38
C VAL A 28 -1.14 17.57 -9.18
N GLU A 29 -1.08 18.05 -7.94
CA GLU A 29 -1.16 19.48 -7.61
C GLU A 29 0.02 20.27 -8.21
N ARG A 30 1.21 19.66 -8.28
CA ARG A 30 2.40 20.23 -8.93
C ARG A 30 2.41 20.09 -10.45
N GLY A 31 1.48 19.33 -11.03
CA GLY A 31 1.40 19.10 -12.47
C GLY A 31 2.53 18.22 -13.01
N TRP A 32 2.95 17.19 -12.26
CA TRP A 32 3.98 16.23 -12.65
C TRP A 32 3.38 14.88 -13.06
N PRO A 33 2.77 14.77 -14.25
CA PRO A 33 2.01 13.58 -14.65
C PRO A 33 2.86 12.30 -14.63
N ARG A 34 4.15 12.38 -14.99
CA ARG A 34 5.06 11.23 -14.93
C ARG A 34 5.30 10.71 -13.51
N GLU A 35 5.36 11.62 -12.55
CA GLU A 35 5.57 11.26 -11.15
C GLU A 35 4.27 10.68 -10.55
N VAL A 36 3.13 11.24 -10.94
CA VAL A 36 1.80 10.69 -10.61
C VAL A 36 1.66 9.25 -11.10
N GLU A 37 1.96 8.98 -12.37
CA GLU A 37 1.87 7.62 -12.93
C GLU A 37 2.81 6.65 -12.21
N ARG A 38 4.03 7.10 -11.89
CA ARG A 38 4.99 6.30 -11.14
C ARG A 38 4.49 5.96 -9.74
N HIS A 39 3.97 6.94 -9.00
CA HIS A 39 3.44 6.73 -7.66
C HIS A 39 2.18 5.88 -7.66
N ASN A 40 1.31 6.03 -8.66
CA ASN A 40 0.13 5.16 -8.83
C ASN A 40 0.53 3.72 -9.13
N ALA A 41 1.49 3.48 -10.03
CA ALA A 41 1.97 2.13 -10.31
C ALA A 41 2.63 1.46 -9.08
N ILE A 42 3.34 2.25 -8.25
CA ILE A 42 3.92 1.75 -7.00
C ILE A 42 2.81 1.45 -5.98
N ALA A 43 1.81 2.32 -5.84
CA ALA A 43 0.67 2.13 -4.95
C ALA A 43 -0.15 0.90 -5.33
N ASP A 44 -0.43 0.70 -6.61
CA ASP A 44 -1.13 -0.46 -7.16
C ASP A 44 -0.37 -1.76 -6.86
N ARG A 45 0.95 -1.77 -7.10
CA ARG A 45 1.80 -2.92 -6.78
C ARG A 45 1.82 -3.24 -5.29
N ILE A 46 1.83 -2.22 -4.43
CA ILE A 46 1.77 -2.39 -2.97
C ILE A 46 0.39 -2.92 -2.55
N SER A 47 -0.70 -2.47 -3.18
CA SER A 47 -2.04 -2.98 -2.93
C SER A 47 -2.14 -4.46 -3.29
N GLY A 48 -1.68 -4.85 -4.48
CA GLY A 48 -1.66 -6.25 -4.90
C GLY A 48 -0.79 -7.15 -4.00
N LEU A 49 0.32 -6.60 -3.47
CA LEU A 49 1.12 -7.28 -2.45
C LEU A 49 0.35 -7.46 -1.14
N LEU A 50 -0.39 -6.45 -0.67
CA LEU A 50 -1.22 -6.56 0.53
C LEU A 50 -2.36 -7.58 0.36
N GLU A 51 -2.97 -7.62 -0.82
CA GLU A 51 -3.99 -8.61 -1.18
C GLU A 51 -3.42 -10.04 -1.23
N ASP A 52 -2.24 -10.23 -1.84
CA ASP A 52 -1.53 -11.52 -1.86
C ASP A 52 -1.13 -11.99 -0.46
N LEU A 53 -0.81 -11.04 0.44
CA LEU A 53 -0.53 -11.31 1.85
C LEU A 53 -1.79 -11.69 2.64
N GLY A 54 -2.99 -11.60 2.05
CA GLY A 54 -4.27 -11.85 2.71
C GLY A 54 -4.63 -10.79 3.76
N GLU A 55 -3.90 -9.68 3.80
CA GLU A 55 -4.17 -8.59 4.72
C GLU A 55 -5.04 -7.57 3.98
N SER A 56 -6.36 -7.66 4.18
CA SER A 56 -7.33 -6.77 3.57
C SER A 56 -6.86 -5.32 3.69
N THR A 57 -6.90 -4.53 2.62
CA THR A 57 -6.54 -3.09 2.68
C THR A 57 -7.52 -2.29 3.55
N GLU A 58 -8.68 -2.89 3.82
CA GLU A 58 -9.69 -2.44 4.77
C GLU A 58 -9.25 -2.89 6.19
N PRO A 59 -9.48 -2.11 7.25
CA PRO A 59 -9.46 -2.66 8.60
C PRO A 59 -10.54 -3.73 8.65
N GLY A 60 -10.16 -5.00 8.46
CA GLY A 60 -11.10 -6.12 8.52
C GLY A 60 -11.83 -6.07 9.87
N PRO A 61 -13.15 -6.23 9.90
CA PRO A 61 -13.86 -6.34 11.16
C PRO A 61 -13.24 -7.52 11.90
N ASP A 62 -12.89 -7.27 13.15
CA ASP A 62 -12.62 -8.25 14.19
C ASP A 62 -13.51 -9.49 14.06
N ASP A 63 -13.02 -10.53 13.38
CA ASP A 63 -13.60 -11.86 13.51
C ASP A 63 -12.99 -12.49 14.76
N HIS A 64 -13.60 -12.17 15.91
CA HIS A 64 -13.44 -12.94 17.12
C HIS A 64 -14.47 -14.07 17.10
N CYS A 65 -14.04 -15.29 16.82
CA CYS A 65 -14.82 -16.51 17.06
C CYS A 65 -13.90 -17.63 17.57
#